data_AF-A0A7J8MWG5-F1
#
_entry.id   AF-A0A7J8MWG5-F1
#
_cell.length_a   1.000
_cell.length_b   1.000
_cell.length_c   1.000
_cell.angle_alpha   90.00
_cell.angle_beta   90.00
_cell.angle_gamma   90.00
#
_symmetry.space_group_name_H-M   'P 1'
#
loop_
_entity.id
_entity.type
_entity.pdbx_description
1 polymer ?
#
loop_
_entity_poly.entity_id
_entity_poly.type
_entity_poly.pdbx_seq_one_letter_code
_entity_poly.pdbx_strand_id
1 'polypeptide(L)'
;MKPPLSSSSSAVLRKARLSPYLFTLLAFIVFVSILYGEDFMCTLGQLEPIPGRAMSKPVKRRGKLAFAIGKGEEGCDIFSGRWVRDELTRPLYEESECPYIQPQLTCQEHGRPDKDYQKWRWQPHGCDLPSFNATLMLETLRGKRMMFVGDSLNRGQYISMICLLHKLIPDDQKSMKTHKNGSLTIFKAR
;
A
#
# COMPACT_ATOMS: atom_id res chain seq x y z
N MET A 1 82.47 -46.15 -14.30
CA MET A 1 81.63 -46.26 -13.08
C MET A 1 80.73 -45.01 -13.01
N LYS A 2 79.43 -45.20 -12.74
CA LYS A 2 78.28 -44.23 -12.70
C LYS A 2 78.43 -43.16 -11.57
N PRO A 3 77.53 -42.15 -11.38
CA PRO A 3 76.48 -41.47 -12.20
C PRO A 3 76.54 -39.90 -11.98
N PRO A 4 75.51 -39.00 -12.15
CA PRO A 4 74.10 -39.19 -12.50
C PRO A 4 73.44 -38.27 -13.55
N LEU A 5 72.28 -38.77 -14.00
CA LEU A 5 71.18 -38.11 -14.70
C LEU A 5 70.74 -36.79 -14.03
N SER A 6 70.53 -35.74 -14.83
CA SER A 6 69.54 -34.68 -14.59
C SER A 6 68.33 -34.93 -15.50
N SER A 7 67.10 -35.17 -14.99
CA SER A 7 66.07 -34.17 -14.61
C SER A 7 65.74 -33.19 -15.77
N SER A 8 64.50 -32.87 -16.14
CA SER A 8 63.29 -32.77 -15.33
C SER A 8 62.03 -32.68 -16.23
N SER A 9 61.00 -33.41 -15.82
CA SER A 9 59.58 -33.02 -15.69
C SER A 9 58.91 -32.17 -16.78
N SER A 10 58.08 -32.81 -17.59
CA SER A 10 56.93 -32.19 -18.24
C SER A 10 55.85 -31.87 -17.20
N ALA A 11 55.50 -30.59 -17.05
CA ALA A 11 54.41 -30.15 -16.19
C ALA A 11 53.06 -30.55 -16.78
N VAL A 12 52.43 -31.56 -16.18
CA VAL A 12 51.06 -31.96 -16.48
C VAL A 12 50.11 -30.94 -15.85
N LEU A 13 49.48 -30.11 -16.69
CA LEU A 13 48.40 -29.20 -16.28
C LEU A 13 47.19 -30.05 -15.82
N ARG A 14 47.03 -30.24 -14.50
CA ARG A 14 45.87 -30.91 -13.92
C ARG A 14 44.62 -30.05 -14.19
N LYS A 15 43.80 -30.44 -15.17
CA LYS A 15 42.42 -29.96 -15.28
C LYS A 15 41.69 -30.34 -14.00
N ALA A 16 41.37 -29.34 -13.17
CA ALA A 16 40.51 -29.52 -12.01
C ALA A 16 39.16 -30.04 -12.53
N ARG A 17 38.89 -31.34 -12.33
CA ARG A 17 37.56 -31.90 -12.54
C ARG A 17 36.69 -31.38 -11.40
N LEU A 18 36.12 -30.19 -11.58
CA LEU A 18 35.09 -29.69 -10.68
C LEU A 18 33.94 -30.71 -10.69
N SER A 19 33.63 -31.20 -9.49
CA SER A 19 32.58 -32.21 -9.27
C SER A 19 31.25 -31.72 -9.85
N PRO A 20 30.48 -32.55 -10.56
CA PRO A 20 29.17 -32.16 -11.09
C PRO A 20 28.21 -31.68 -9.98
N TYR A 21 28.40 -32.17 -8.75
CA TYR A 21 27.67 -31.73 -7.57
C TYR A 21 27.93 -30.27 -7.18
N LEU A 22 29.11 -29.72 -7.52
CA LEU A 22 29.42 -28.33 -7.26
C LEU A 22 28.67 -27.40 -8.21
N PHE A 23 28.50 -27.81 -9.46
CA PHE A 23 27.71 -27.05 -10.44
C PHE A 23 26.22 -27.09 -10.11
N THR A 24 25.68 -28.24 -9.68
CA THR A 24 24.29 -28.32 -9.26
C THR A 24 24.03 -27.51 -7.99
N LEU A 25 24.97 -27.52 -7.03
CA LEU A 25 24.90 -26.68 -5.83
C LEU A 25 24.92 -25.19 -6.18
N LEU A 26 25.84 -24.75 -7.05
CA LEU A 26 25.91 -23.36 -7.49
C LEU A 26 24.64 -22.92 -8.22
N ALA A 27 24.10 -23.76 -9.11
CA ALA A 27 22.86 -23.49 -9.81
C ALA A 27 21.66 -23.36 -8.85
N PHE A 28 21.59 -24.24 -7.83
CA PHE A 28 20.57 -24.16 -6.79
C PHE A 28 20.69 -22.88 -5.96
N ILE A 29 21.90 -22.49 -5.56
CA ILE A 29 22.15 -21.24 -4.82
C ILE A 29 21.72 -20.03 -5.64
N VAL A 30 22.06 -19.99 -6.94
CA VAL A 30 21.65 -18.90 -7.84
C VAL A 30 20.13 -18.87 -8.00
N PHE A 31 19.48 -20.02 -8.19
CA PHE A 31 18.03 -20.11 -8.34
C PHE A 31 17.29 -19.63 -7.08
N VAL A 32 17.73 -20.07 -5.90
CA VAL A 32 17.20 -19.61 -4.61
C VAL A 32 17.46 -18.11 -4.44
N SER A 33 18.64 -17.61 -4.78
CA SER A 33 18.96 -16.18 -4.70
C SER A 33 18.11 -15.32 -5.64
N ILE A 34 17.68 -15.84 -6.80
CA ILE A 34 16.77 -15.14 -7.72
C ILE A 34 15.34 -15.15 -7.17
N LEU A 35 14.88 -16.30 -6.66
CA LEU A 35 13.52 -16.43 -6.11
C LEU A 35 13.31 -15.62 -4.83
N TYR A 36 14.34 -15.51 -3.99
CA TYR A 36 14.28 -14.78 -2.71
C TYR A 36 15.05 -13.44 -2.76
N GLY A 37 15.58 -13.05 -3.91
CA GLY A 37 16.43 -11.85 -4.04
C GLY A 37 15.68 -10.54 -3.84
N GLU A 38 14.41 -10.49 -4.22
CA GLU A 38 13.56 -9.32 -3.94
C GLU A 38 13.28 -9.18 -2.43
N ASP A 39 13.19 -10.30 -1.69
CA ASP A 39 13.05 -10.30 -0.23
C ASP A 39 14.37 -10.00 0.49
N PHE A 40 15.52 -10.48 -0.04
CA PHE A 40 16.83 -10.30 0.60
C PHE A 40 17.35 -8.86 0.53
N MET A 41 16.99 -8.10 -0.50
CA MET A 41 17.31 -6.67 -0.58
C MET A 41 16.54 -5.85 0.47
N CYS A 42 15.38 -6.32 0.93
CA CYS A 42 14.64 -5.70 2.02
C CYS A 42 15.27 -5.98 3.39
N THR A 43 15.85 -7.16 3.61
CA THR A 43 16.49 -7.52 4.89
C THR A 43 17.87 -6.88 5.06
N LEU A 44 18.66 -6.72 3.99
CA LEU A 44 19.95 -6.01 4.05
C LEU A 44 19.77 -4.50 4.33
N GLY A 45 18.62 -3.92 3.99
CA GLY A 45 18.26 -2.54 4.30
C GLY A 45 18.09 -2.24 5.80
N GLN A 46 18.06 -3.27 6.66
CA GLN A 46 17.90 -3.14 8.12
C GLN A 46 19.19 -3.33 8.94
N LEU A 47 20.35 -3.64 8.33
CA LEU A 47 21.61 -3.64 9.10
C LEU A 47 22.10 -2.19 9.29
N GLU A 48 22.26 -1.78 10.54
CA GLU A 48 22.56 -0.42 10.99
C GLU A 48 23.71 0.29 10.20
N PRO A 49 23.59 1.59 9.87
CA PRO A 49 24.70 2.37 9.34
C PRO A 49 25.67 2.76 10.47
N ILE A 50 26.96 2.55 10.21
CA ILE A 50 28.12 3.01 11.01
C ILE A 50 27.97 4.50 11.40
N PRO A 51 28.21 4.88 12.68
CA PRO A 51 28.09 6.26 13.12
C PRO A 51 29.32 7.05 12.68
N GLY A 52 29.15 8.14 11.92
CA GLY A 52 30.25 9.10 11.71
C GLY A 52 30.29 9.95 10.45
N ARG A 53 29.30 9.93 9.55
CA ARG A 53 29.30 10.88 8.42
C ARG A 53 27.93 11.47 8.17
N ALA A 54 27.66 12.60 8.82
CA ALA A 54 26.52 13.46 8.51
C ALA A 54 26.73 14.09 7.13
N MET A 55 26.31 13.39 6.07
CA MET A 55 25.88 14.07 4.86
C MET A 55 24.47 14.58 5.13
N SER A 56 24.33 15.90 5.24
CA SER A 56 23.04 16.58 5.28
C SER A 56 22.24 16.20 4.03
N LYS A 57 21.38 15.18 4.12
CA LYS A 57 20.36 14.96 3.11
C LYS A 57 19.46 16.20 3.14
N PRO A 58 19.17 16.82 1.98
CA PRO A 58 18.18 17.87 1.94
C PRO A 58 16.87 17.25 2.41
N VAL A 59 16.38 17.71 3.57
CA VAL A 59 15.05 17.39 4.07
C VAL A 59 14.07 17.98 3.07
N LYS A 60 13.75 17.21 2.03
CA LYS A 60 12.61 17.52 1.17
C LYS A 60 11.42 17.39 2.10
N ARG A 61 10.84 18.53 2.54
CA ARG A 61 9.57 18.57 3.28
C ARG A 61 8.52 17.93 2.39
N ARG A 62 8.44 16.60 2.42
CA ARG A 62 7.32 15.85 1.89
C ARG A 62 6.22 16.16 2.88
N GLY A 63 5.41 17.18 2.58
CA GLY A 63 4.30 17.57 3.43
C GLY A 63 3.54 16.31 3.84
N LYS A 64 3.27 16.17 5.14
CA LYS A 64 2.51 15.05 5.69
C LYS A 64 1.26 14.90 4.81
N LEU A 65 1.15 13.80 4.07
CA LEU A 65 -0.03 13.58 3.25
C LEU A 65 -1.21 13.50 4.21
N ALA A 66 -2.30 14.22 3.92
CA ALA A 66 -3.48 14.27 4.80
C ALA A 66 -4.05 12.87 5.12
N PHE A 67 -3.72 11.87 4.30
CA PHE A 67 -4.14 10.47 4.39
C PHE A 67 -3.02 9.48 4.78
N ALA A 68 -1.81 9.95 5.14
CA ALA A 68 -0.74 9.04 5.57
C ALA A 68 -1.08 8.43 6.94
N ILE A 69 -1.63 7.21 6.90
CA ILE A 69 -1.76 6.34 8.06
C ILE A 69 -0.35 5.99 8.52
N GLY A 70 0.02 6.39 9.74
CA GLY A 70 1.30 5.96 10.31
C GLY A 70 1.83 6.80 11.47
N LYS A 71 1.43 8.07 11.59
CA LYS A 71 1.62 8.81 12.84
C LYS A 71 0.43 9.73 13.08
N GLY A 72 -0.51 9.26 13.91
CA GLY A 72 -1.29 10.16 14.76
C GLY A 72 -0.36 11.03 15.61
N GLU A 73 -0.90 11.84 16.51
CA GLU A 73 -0.05 12.44 17.55
C GLU A 73 0.71 11.33 18.28
N GLU A 74 1.92 11.61 18.77
CA GLU A 74 2.73 10.58 19.44
C GLU A 74 1.91 9.94 20.56
N GLY A 75 1.67 8.62 20.48
CA GLY A 75 0.84 7.89 21.43
C GLY A 75 -0.62 7.64 21.03
N CYS A 76 -1.11 8.13 19.89
CA CYS A 76 -2.45 7.77 19.40
C CYS A 76 -2.42 6.56 18.45
N ASP A 77 -2.83 5.41 18.96
CA ASP A 77 -3.18 4.24 18.15
C ASP A 77 -4.62 4.40 17.61
N ILE A 78 -4.74 4.68 16.32
CA ILE A 78 -6.05 4.86 15.65
C ILE A 78 -6.85 3.56 15.52
N PHE A 79 -6.20 2.40 15.66
CA PHE A 79 -6.83 1.09 15.52
C PHE A 79 -7.35 0.54 16.85
N SER A 80 -6.98 1.17 17.97
CA SER A 80 -7.46 0.83 19.32
C SER A 80 -8.46 1.87 19.82
N GLY A 81 -9.69 1.44 20.05
CA GLY A 81 -10.80 2.34 20.33
C GLY A 81 -12.12 1.61 20.52
N ARG A 82 -13.21 2.37 20.45
CA ARG A 82 -14.59 1.86 20.56
C ARG A 82 -15.53 2.56 19.60
N TRP A 83 -16.62 1.88 19.28
CA TRP A 83 -17.74 2.48 18.57
C TRP A 83 -18.57 3.33 19.55
N VAL A 84 -18.84 4.58 19.17
CA VAL A 84 -19.71 5.50 19.90
C VAL A 84 -20.82 5.99 18.98
N ARG A 85 -22.02 6.18 19.54
CA ARG A 85 -23.17 6.68 18.81
C ARG A 85 -23.06 8.21 18.68
N ASP A 86 -23.27 8.71 17.48
CA ASP A 86 -23.23 10.14 17.14
C ASP A 86 -24.48 10.49 16.34
N GLU A 87 -25.39 11.23 16.96
CA GLU A 87 -26.66 11.67 16.36
C GLU A 87 -26.53 13.02 15.64
N LEU A 88 -25.41 13.74 15.82
CA LEU A 88 -25.26 15.11 15.33
C LEU A 88 -24.52 15.17 14.00
N THR A 89 -23.50 14.33 13.81
CA THR A 89 -22.62 14.40 12.63
C THR A 89 -22.77 13.23 11.65
N ARG A 90 -23.64 12.27 11.95
CA ARG A 90 -23.83 11.05 11.16
C ARG A 90 -25.24 10.93 10.56
N PRO A 91 -25.37 10.29 9.39
CA PRO A 91 -24.28 9.81 8.52
C PRO A 91 -23.53 10.95 7.80
N LEU A 92 -22.36 10.63 7.23
CA LEU A 92 -21.58 11.61 6.44
C LEU A 92 -22.18 11.85 5.04
N TYR A 93 -22.99 10.92 4.56
CA TYR A 93 -23.79 11.01 3.34
C TYR A 93 -24.98 10.05 3.48
N GLU A 94 -26.12 10.36 2.87
CA GLU A 94 -27.25 9.44 2.77
C GLU A 94 -27.12 8.54 1.54
N GLU A 95 -27.71 7.34 1.61
CA GLU A 95 -27.72 6.37 0.51
C GLU A 95 -28.37 6.95 -0.76
N SER A 96 -29.48 7.68 -0.61
CA SER A 96 -30.23 8.28 -1.72
C SER A 96 -29.49 9.42 -2.43
N GLU A 97 -28.45 9.98 -1.81
CA GLU A 97 -27.72 11.12 -2.36
C GLU A 97 -26.56 10.69 -3.25
N CYS A 98 -26.06 9.45 -3.10
CA CYS A 98 -24.88 8.99 -3.81
C CYS A 98 -25.25 8.00 -4.95
N PRO A 99 -25.25 8.45 -6.22
CA PRO A 99 -25.64 7.60 -7.36
C PRO A 99 -24.57 6.55 -7.74
N TYR A 100 -23.45 6.51 -7.03
CA TYR A 100 -22.33 5.61 -7.31
C TYR A 100 -22.38 4.32 -6.47
N ILE A 101 -23.31 4.23 -5.50
CA ILE A 101 -23.50 3.02 -4.72
C ILE A 101 -24.03 1.92 -5.64
N GLN A 102 -23.37 0.76 -5.62
CA GLN A 102 -23.83 -0.39 -6.39
C GLN A 102 -25.16 -0.88 -5.81
N PRO A 103 -26.15 -1.29 -6.63
CA PRO A 103 -27.44 -1.74 -6.14
C PRO A 103 -27.32 -2.81 -5.03
N GLN A 104 -26.35 -3.72 -5.14
CA GLN A 104 -26.10 -4.76 -4.15
C GLN A 104 -25.72 -4.24 -2.75
N LEU A 105 -25.41 -2.95 -2.62
CA LEU A 105 -24.98 -2.28 -1.38
C LEU A 105 -26.01 -1.23 -0.89
N THR A 106 -27.15 -1.08 -1.57
CA THR A 106 -28.23 -0.13 -1.20
C THR A 106 -29.20 -0.81 -0.23
N CYS A 107 -28.87 -0.80 1.06
CA CYS A 107 -29.65 -1.54 2.06
C CYS A 107 -31.05 -0.96 2.24
N GLN A 108 -31.19 0.37 2.23
CA GLN A 108 -32.48 1.03 2.44
C GLN A 108 -33.39 0.81 1.22
N GLU A 109 -32.84 0.95 0.01
CA GLU A 109 -33.57 0.66 -1.23
C GLU A 109 -34.06 -0.81 -1.28
N HIS A 110 -33.30 -1.74 -0.72
CA HIS A 110 -33.65 -3.16 -0.62
C HIS A 110 -34.48 -3.51 0.63
N GLY A 111 -35.10 -2.52 1.28
CA GLY A 111 -36.15 -2.74 2.28
C GLY A 111 -35.68 -2.86 3.72
N ARG A 112 -34.41 -2.53 4.04
CA ARG A 112 -33.97 -2.45 5.44
C ARG A 112 -34.68 -1.28 6.15
N PRO A 113 -35.44 -1.53 7.22
CA PRO A 113 -36.25 -0.48 7.86
C PRO A 113 -35.48 0.37 8.88
N ASP A 114 -34.41 -0.17 9.48
CA ASP A 114 -33.63 0.53 10.50
C ASP A 114 -32.50 1.36 9.89
N LYS A 115 -32.22 2.54 10.47
CA LYS A 115 -31.11 3.44 10.10
C LYS A 115 -30.05 3.61 11.18
N ASP A 116 -30.24 3.00 12.35
CA ASP A 116 -29.37 3.20 13.52
C ASP A 116 -27.91 2.76 13.28
N TYR A 117 -27.68 1.82 12.35
CA TYR A 117 -26.33 1.41 11.95
C TYR A 117 -25.50 2.55 11.33
N GLN A 118 -26.15 3.57 10.77
CA GLN A 118 -25.48 4.70 10.13
C GLN A 118 -24.94 5.73 11.14
N LYS A 119 -25.41 5.66 12.40
CA LYS A 119 -25.16 6.64 13.47
C LYS A 119 -23.94 6.31 14.33
N TRP A 120 -23.13 5.35 13.91
CA TRP A 120 -21.94 4.93 14.65
C TRP A 120 -20.69 5.61 14.09
N ARG A 121 -19.82 6.07 15.00
CA ARG A 121 -18.47 6.53 14.68
C ARG A 121 -17.44 5.80 15.51
N TRP A 122 -16.26 5.61 14.92
CA TRP A 122 -15.10 5.07 15.63
C TRP A 122 -14.44 6.17 16.47
N GLN A 123 -14.12 5.87 17.73
CA GLN A 123 -13.41 6.75 18.66
C GLN A 123 -12.16 6.03 19.19
N PRO A 124 -10.95 6.43 18.74
CA PRO A 124 -9.70 5.97 19.34
C PRO A 124 -9.59 6.35 20.81
N HIS A 125 -8.85 5.57 21.60
CA HIS A 125 -8.67 5.85 23.03
C HIS A 125 -7.73 7.02 23.31
N GLY A 126 -6.70 7.20 22.48
CA GLY A 126 -5.62 8.17 22.72
C GLY A 126 -5.78 9.50 22.00
N CYS A 127 -6.78 9.67 21.14
CA CYS A 127 -7.04 10.93 20.44
C CYS A 127 -8.44 10.98 19.82
N ASP A 128 -8.84 12.18 19.41
CA ASP A 128 -10.03 12.40 18.58
C ASP A 128 -9.67 12.42 17.09
N LEU A 129 -10.49 11.76 16.27
CA LEU A 129 -10.36 11.84 14.83
C LEU A 129 -10.94 13.17 14.33
N PRO A 130 -10.23 13.90 13.45
CA PRO A 130 -10.78 15.10 12.84
C PRO A 130 -12.02 14.74 11.99
N SER A 131 -13.00 15.64 11.97
CA SER A 131 -14.15 15.52 11.08
C SER A 131 -13.68 15.46 9.62
N PHE A 132 -14.37 14.65 8.81
CA PHE A 132 -14.00 14.50 7.40
C PHE A 132 -14.21 15.83 6.65
N ASN A 133 -13.17 16.29 5.96
CA ASN A 133 -13.21 17.50 5.15
C ASN A 133 -12.98 17.14 3.68
N ALA A 134 -14.06 17.11 2.91
CA ALA A 134 -14.04 16.76 1.50
C ALA A 134 -13.21 17.75 0.66
N THR A 135 -13.28 19.06 0.95
CA THR A 135 -12.48 20.09 0.27
C THR A 135 -10.99 19.84 0.46
N LEU A 136 -10.55 19.63 1.70
CA LEU A 136 -9.15 19.32 2.01
C LEU A 136 -8.68 18.06 1.27
N MET A 137 -9.52 17.03 1.20
CA MET A 137 -9.22 15.79 0.49
C MET A 137 -9.06 16.02 -1.02
N LEU A 138 -9.99 16.75 -1.65
CA LEU A 138 -9.93 17.08 -3.08
C LEU A 138 -8.70 17.93 -3.42
N GLU A 139 -8.39 18.94 -2.61
CA GLU A 139 -7.19 19.77 -2.77
C GLU A 139 -5.91 18.93 -2.65
N THR A 140 -5.86 18.01 -1.68
CA THR A 140 -4.71 17.12 -1.47
C THR A 140 -4.49 16.17 -2.65
N LEU A 141 -5.58 15.77 -3.31
CA LEU A 141 -5.61 14.90 -4.49
C LEU A 141 -5.48 15.66 -5.82
N ARG A 142 -5.45 17.00 -5.83
CA ARG A 142 -5.33 17.78 -7.06
C ARG A 142 -4.07 17.40 -7.83
N GLY A 143 -4.25 17.08 -9.11
CA GLY A 143 -3.16 16.63 -9.99
C GLY A 143 -2.59 15.25 -9.66
N LYS A 144 -3.25 14.47 -8.78
CA LYS A 144 -2.82 13.14 -8.35
C LYS A 144 -3.86 12.09 -8.68
N ARG A 145 -3.48 10.83 -8.50
CA ARG A 145 -4.34 9.66 -8.65
C ARG A 145 -4.27 8.85 -7.37
N MET A 146 -5.42 8.53 -6.79
CA MET A 146 -5.57 7.55 -5.71
C MET A 146 -6.16 6.28 -6.31
N MET A 147 -5.66 5.12 -5.90
CA MET A 147 -6.08 3.82 -6.42
C MET A 147 -6.29 2.86 -5.25
N PHE A 148 -7.46 2.21 -5.24
CA PHE A 148 -7.76 1.09 -4.36
C PHE A 148 -7.51 -0.20 -5.15
N VAL A 149 -6.65 -1.08 -4.63
CA VAL A 149 -6.29 -2.35 -5.28
C VAL A 149 -6.63 -3.47 -4.32
N GLY A 150 -7.42 -4.44 -4.77
CA GLY A 150 -7.77 -5.61 -3.96
C GLY A 150 -9.10 -6.21 -4.38
N ASP A 151 -9.80 -6.78 -3.41
CA ASP A 151 -11.04 -7.51 -3.58
C ASP A 151 -12.29 -6.61 -3.57
N SER A 152 -13.46 -7.23 -3.36
CA SER A 152 -14.74 -6.54 -3.24
C SER A 152 -14.84 -5.61 -2.03
N LEU A 153 -14.12 -5.86 -0.93
CA LEU A 153 -14.11 -4.99 0.24
C LEU A 153 -13.41 -3.67 -0.09
N ASN A 154 -12.27 -3.74 -0.79
CA ASN A 154 -11.57 -2.54 -1.26
C ASN A 154 -12.40 -1.76 -2.29
N ARG A 155 -13.19 -2.44 -3.12
CA ARG A 155 -14.18 -1.79 -3.99
C ARG A 155 -15.25 -1.05 -3.19
N GLY A 156 -15.73 -1.62 -2.09
CA GLY A 156 -16.65 -0.94 -1.17
C GLY A 156 -16.06 0.33 -0.56
N GLN A 157 -14.81 0.28 -0.10
CA GLN A 157 -14.09 1.45 0.42
C GLN A 157 -13.92 2.55 -0.64
N TYR A 158 -13.59 2.18 -1.88
CA TYR A 158 -13.49 3.09 -3.01
C TYR A 158 -14.81 3.83 -3.27
N ILE A 159 -15.93 3.11 -3.30
CA ILE A 159 -17.25 3.73 -3.50
C ILE A 159 -17.63 4.64 -2.33
N SER A 160 -17.38 4.21 -1.09
CA SER A 160 -17.61 5.05 0.09
C SER A 160 -16.82 6.37 0.03
N MET A 161 -15.55 6.32 -0.38
CA MET A 161 -14.72 7.51 -0.59
C MET A 161 -15.33 8.44 -1.65
N ILE A 162 -15.89 7.91 -2.73
CA ILE A 162 -16.57 8.73 -3.74
C ILE A 162 -17.82 9.38 -3.16
N CYS A 163 -18.63 8.65 -2.40
CA CYS A 163 -19.84 9.19 -1.78
C CYS A 163 -19.53 10.29 -0.75
N LEU A 164 -18.35 10.25 -0.12
CA LEU A 164 -17.88 11.33 0.74
C LEU A 164 -17.49 12.61 -0.03
N LEU A 165 -17.11 12.50 -1.31
CA LEU A 165 -16.53 13.58 -2.10
C LEU A 165 -17.48 14.17 -3.15
N HIS A 166 -18.34 13.35 -3.76
CA HIS A 166 -19.05 13.70 -5.00
C HIS A 166 -19.99 14.89 -4.86
N LYS A 167 -20.54 15.15 -3.67
CA LYS A 167 -21.45 16.27 -3.42
C LYS A 167 -20.79 17.63 -3.64
N LEU A 168 -19.49 17.74 -3.35
CA LEU A 168 -18.75 19.00 -3.54
C LEU A 168 -18.29 19.21 -5.00
N ILE A 169 -18.41 18.21 -5.85
CA ILE A 169 -17.97 18.30 -7.24
C ILE A 169 -19.21 18.52 -8.13
N PRO A 170 -19.24 19.60 -8.94
CA PRO A 170 -20.31 19.85 -9.90
C PRO A 170 -20.54 18.64 -10.82
N ASP A 171 -21.79 18.40 -11.23
CA ASP A 171 -22.14 17.22 -12.03
C ASP A 171 -21.45 17.19 -13.40
N ASP A 172 -21.19 18.34 -14.00
CA ASP A 172 -20.44 18.50 -15.25
C ASP A 172 -18.92 18.27 -15.09
N GLN A 173 -18.42 18.30 -13.85
CA GLN A 173 -17.01 18.16 -13.51
C GLN A 173 -16.67 16.78 -12.93
N LYS A 174 -17.63 15.86 -12.83
CA LYS A 174 -17.39 14.47 -12.39
C LYS A 174 -17.85 13.44 -13.40
N SER A 175 -17.14 12.30 -13.42
CA SER A 175 -17.53 11.16 -14.25
C SER A 175 -17.02 9.86 -13.65
N MET A 176 -17.78 8.77 -13.84
CA MET A 176 -17.36 7.42 -13.50
C MET A 176 -17.36 6.56 -14.76
N LYS A 177 -16.26 5.82 -15.00
CA LYS A 177 -16.14 4.89 -16.12
C LYS A 177 -15.55 3.57 -15.65
N THR A 178 -16.19 2.48 -16.02
CA THR A 178 -15.69 1.12 -15.77
C THR A 178 -15.15 0.54 -17.07
N HIS A 179 -13.94 0.00 -17.02
CA HIS A 179 -13.31 -0.65 -18.16
C HIS A 179 -14.07 -1.93 -18.54
N LYS A 180 -14.04 -2.31 -19.83
CA LYS A 180 -14.83 -3.43 -20.37
C LYS A 180 -14.57 -4.78 -19.68
N ASN A 181 -13.38 -4.99 -19.14
CA ASN A 181 -13.00 -6.22 -18.43
C ASN A 181 -13.38 -6.21 -16.94
N GLY A 182 -14.00 -5.13 -16.44
CA GLY A 182 -14.40 -4.97 -15.04
C GLY A 182 -13.26 -4.75 -14.04
N SER A 183 -11.98 -4.80 -14.47
CA SER A 183 -10.83 -4.76 -13.56
C SER A 183 -10.45 -3.36 -13.10
N LEU A 184 -10.97 -2.31 -13.77
CA LEU A 184 -10.62 -0.93 -13.48
C LEU A 184 -11.86 -0.03 -13.55
N THR A 185 -12.18 0.62 -12.44
CA THR A 185 -13.21 1.67 -12.38
C THR A 185 -12.53 2.99 -12.04
N ILE A 186 -12.81 4.04 -12.81
CA ILE A 186 -12.19 5.35 -12.68
C ILE A 186 -13.27 6.39 -12.41
N PHE A 187 -13.22 6.99 -11.23
CA PHE A 187 -13.91 8.24 -10.94
C PHE A 187 -12.96 9.41 -11.19
N LYS A 188 -13.38 10.37 -12.01
CA LYS A 188 -12.61 11.56 -12.36
C LYS A 188 -13.38 12.79 -11.92
N ALA A 189 -12.78 13.56 -11.02
CA ALA A 189 -13.14 14.94 -10.69
C ALA A 189 -12.24 15.88 -11.51
N ARG A 190 -12.81 16.94 -12.09
CA ARG A 190 -12.10 17.97 -12.85
C ARG A 190 -12.00 19.27 -12.08
#